data_AF-A0AAN4YQX3-F1
#
_entry.id   AF-A0AAN4YQX3-F1
#
_cell.length_a   1.000
_cell.length_b   1.000
_cell.length_c   1.000
_cell.angle_alpha   90.00
_cell.angle_beta   90.00
_cell.angle_gamma   90.00
#
_symmetry.space_group_name_H-M   'P 1'
#
loop_
_entity.id
_entity.type
_entity.pdbx_description
1 polymer ?
#
loop_
_entity_poly.entity_id
_entity_poly.type
_entity_poly.pdbx_seq_one_letter_code
_entity_poly.pdbx_strand_id
1 'polypeptide(L)'
;MVSPIQEDDGLIMEMLPRPNHIQAESEDLDLTPTPATSTAPNGRIINDLARGTVFWEADSSEDEGGRKIAKSVAEVAEEVAESGFQSIGKPFRIQWLSTERVPFYRTRGLRNPWNANREIKIARDGTEIEPAVGERLVQLFHTPYVG
;
A
#
# COMPACT_ATOMS: atom_id res chain seq x y z
N MET A 1 -9.22 -1.59 55.26
CA MET A 1 -9.37 -3.05 55.08
C MET A 1 -9.08 -3.32 53.62
N VAL A 2 -7.93 -3.94 53.32
CA VAL A 2 -7.42 -4.17 51.96
C VAL A 2 -7.91 -5.55 51.53
N SER A 3 -8.56 -5.65 50.38
CA SER A 3 -9.08 -6.92 49.86
C SER A 3 -7.94 -7.82 49.35
N PRO A 4 -7.98 -9.13 49.59
CA PRO A 4 -6.98 -10.06 49.02
C PRO A 4 -7.23 -10.28 47.52
N ILE A 5 -6.17 -10.22 46.72
CA ILE A 5 -6.17 -10.69 45.33
C ILE A 5 -6.00 -12.21 45.40
N GLN A 6 -7.02 -12.95 44.98
CA GLN A 6 -6.94 -14.39 44.80
C GLN A 6 -6.11 -14.64 43.53
N GLU A 7 -4.95 -15.27 43.68
CA GLU A 7 -4.09 -15.66 42.55
C GLU A 7 -4.71 -16.90 41.88
N ASP A 8 -5.32 -16.68 40.72
CA ASP A 8 -5.92 -17.72 39.88
C ASP A 8 -4.82 -18.34 39.01
N ASP A 9 -4.02 -19.22 39.62
CA ASP A 9 -2.82 -19.86 39.06
C ASP A 9 -3.16 -21.03 38.11
N GLY A 10 -4.26 -20.89 37.35
CA GLY A 10 -4.90 -21.97 36.58
C GLY A 10 -5.01 -21.75 35.07
N LEU A 11 -4.50 -20.63 34.53
CA LEU A 11 -4.51 -20.35 33.09
C LEU A 11 -3.11 -20.44 32.48
N ILE A 12 -2.47 -21.59 32.68
CA ILE A 12 -1.49 -22.14 31.74
C ILE A 12 -2.25 -22.52 30.46
N MET A 13 -2.69 -21.51 29.72
CA MET A 13 -3.20 -21.69 28.37
C MET A 13 -1.99 -21.99 27.50
N GLU A 14 -1.75 -23.28 27.33
CA GLU A 14 -0.80 -23.90 26.41
C GLU A 14 -0.81 -23.13 25.09
N MET A 15 0.17 -22.24 24.94
CA MET A 15 0.33 -21.43 23.75
C MET A 15 0.80 -22.40 22.66
N LEU A 16 -0.14 -22.81 21.81
CA LEU A 16 0.11 -23.62 20.62
C LEU A 16 1.38 -23.11 19.95
N PRO A 17 2.33 -23.98 19.59
CA PRO A 17 3.51 -23.55 18.86
C PRO A 17 3.04 -22.74 17.66
N ARG A 18 3.60 -21.52 17.50
CA ARG A 18 3.36 -20.74 16.29
C ARG A 18 3.55 -21.71 15.14
N PRO A 19 2.57 -21.88 14.23
CA PRO A 19 2.80 -22.72 13.07
C PRO A 19 4.10 -22.21 12.47
N ASN A 20 5.07 -23.14 12.37
CA ASN A 20 6.28 -22.92 11.60
C ASN A 20 5.87 -22.17 10.35
N HIS A 21 6.66 -21.19 9.94
CA HIS A 21 6.56 -20.58 8.63
C HIS A 21 6.55 -21.71 7.60
N ILE A 22 5.35 -22.21 7.30
CA ILE A 22 5.06 -22.98 6.12
C ILE A 22 5.37 -21.93 5.08
N GLN A 23 6.51 -22.13 4.41
CA GLN A 23 6.77 -21.52 3.13
C GLN A 23 5.49 -21.78 2.34
N ALA A 24 4.59 -20.80 2.33
CA ALA A 24 3.36 -20.89 1.58
C ALA A 24 3.86 -20.93 0.16
N GLU A 25 3.74 -22.14 -0.38
CA GLU A 25 4.08 -22.51 -1.73
C GLU A 25 3.56 -21.38 -2.62
N SER A 26 4.51 -20.75 -3.29
CA SER A 26 4.32 -19.53 -4.06
C SER A 26 3.44 -19.85 -5.26
N GLU A 27 2.13 -19.82 -5.03
CA GLU A 27 1.13 -20.01 -6.06
C GLU A 27 0.31 -18.73 -6.13
N ASP A 28 0.57 -18.01 -7.22
CA ASP A 28 -0.19 -16.87 -7.75
C ASP A 28 0.16 -15.45 -7.22
N LEU A 29 1.42 -15.22 -6.82
CA LEU A 29 1.98 -13.86 -6.76
C LEU A 29 2.64 -13.51 -8.10
N ASP A 30 2.02 -12.62 -8.86
CA ASP A 30 2.63 -12.04 -10.07
C ASP A 30 3.38 -10.74 -9.69
N LEU A 31 4.69 -10.70 -9.98
CA LEU A 31 5.60 -9.66 -9.55
C LEU A 31 6.12 -8.87 -10.76
N THR A 32 5.74 -7.60 -10.86
CA THR A 32 6.27 -6.69 -11.89
C THR A 32 7.29 -5.73 -11.28
N PRO A 33 8.60 -5.83 -11.60
CA PRO A 33 9.62 -4.94 -11.06
C PRO A 33 9.47 -3.52 -11.62
N THR A 34 9.66 -2.53 -10.76
CA THR A 34 9.63 -1.10 -11.11
C THR A 34 10.98 -0.46 -10.75
N PRO A 35 11.72 0.08 -11.74
CA PRO A 35 13.00 0.72 -11.47
C PRO A 35 12.82 2.03 -10.73
N ALA A 36 13.86 2.44 -10.00
CA ALA A 36 13.92 3.70 -9.30
C ALA A 36 13.77 4.84 -10.29
N THR A 37 12.93 5.78 -9.91
CA THR A 37 12.78 7.06 -10.59
C THR A 37 13.44 8.15 -9.73
N SER A 38 13.62 9.36 -10.26
CA SER A 38 14.15 10.52 -9.50
C SER A 38 13.48 10.73 -8.12
N THR A 39 12.25 10.24 -7.96
CA THR A 39 11.34 10.53 -6.84
C THR A 39 10.81 9.29 -6.10
N ALA A 40 11.09 8.08 -6.57
CA ALA A 40 10.61 6.85 -5.95
C ALA A 40 11.71 5.77 -6.01
N PRO A 41 11.96 5.02 -4.92
CA PRO A 41 12.96 3.96 -4.91
C PRO A 41 12.57 2.79 -5.82
N ASN A 42 13.48 1.85 -6.01
CA ASN A 42 13.15 0.58 -6.65
C ASN A 42 12.02 -0.12 -5.85
N GLY A 43 11.20 -0.89 -6.56
CA GLY A 43 10.14 -1.66 -5.93
C GLY A 43 9.51 -2.64 -6.89
N ARG A 44 8.40 -3.24 -6.49
CA ARG A 44 7.66 -4.22 -7.28
C ARG A 44 6.15 -4.08 -7.07
N ILE A 45 5.40 -4.25 -8.15
CA ILE A 45 3.95 -4.44 -8.07
C ILE A 45 3.73 -5.91 -7.71
N ILE A 46 3.05 -6.15 -6.59
CA ILE A 46 2.62 -7.46 -6.14
C ILE A 46 1.15 -7.62 -6.50
N ASN A 47 0.88 -8.55 -7.40
CA ASN A 47 -0.47 -8.98 -7.74
C ASN A 47 -0.74 -10.31 -7.03
N ASP A 48 -1.56 -10.25 -5.97
CA ASP A 48 -2.02 -11.41 -5.22
C ASP A 48 -3.36 -11.86 -5.80
N LEU A 49 -3.31 -12.82 -6.73
CA LEU A 49 -4.50 -13.34 -7.40
C LEU A 49 -5.39 -14.11 -6.42
N ALA A 50 -4.80 -14.79 -5.44
CA ALA A 50 -5.54 -15.53 -4.42
C ALA A 50 -6.43 -14.61 -3.56
N ARG A 51 -5.98 -13.37 -3.32
CA ARG A 51 -6.73 -12.35 -2.58
C ARG A 51 -7.46 -11.34 -3.48
N GLY A 52 -7.19 -11.35 -4.79
CA GLY A 52 -7.69 -10.34 -5.72
C GLY A 52 -7.20 -8.93 -5.39
N THR A 53 -6.01 -8.80 -4.78
CA THR A 53 -5.46 -7.52 -4.34
C THR A 53 -4.17 -7.20 -5.06
N VAL A 54 -3.99 -5.93 -5.42
CA VAL A 54 -2.77 -5.45 -6.06
C VAL A 54 -2.24 -4.24 -5.32
N PHE A 55 -0.96 -4.29 -4.99
CA PHE A 55 -0.27 -3.21 -4.29
C PHE A 55 1.17 -3.11 -4.77
N TRP A 56 1.78 -1.96 -4.55
CA TRP A 56 3.21 -1.74 -4.83
C TRP A 56 3.97 -1.71 -3.50
N GLU A 57 5.11 -2.38 -3.45
CA GLU A 57 6.06 -2.29 -2.34
C GLU A 57 7.41 -1.73 -2.81
N ALA A 58 8.06 -0.95 -1.95
CA ALA A 58 9.45 -0.53 -2.17
C ALA A 58 10.40 -1.67 -1.78
N ASP A 59 11.44 -1.90 -2.58
CA ASP A 59 12.47 -2.88 -2.26
C ASP A 59 13.26 -2.39 -1.03
N SER A 60 13.15 -3.10 0.09
CA SER A 60 14.00 -2.84 1.26
C SER A 60 15.37 -3.48 1.06
N SER A 61 16.44 -2.85 1.57
CA SER A 61 17.82 -3.31 1.41
C SER A 61 18.14 -4.68 2.07
N GLU A 62 17.16 -5.33 2.69
CA GLU A 62 17.31 -6.64 3.35
C GLU A 62 16.82 -7.81 2.48
N ASP A 63 16.23 -7.56 1.30
CA ASP A 63 15.66 -8.58 0.41
C ASP A 63 16.61 -8.98 -0.74
N GLU A 64 17.92 -9.08 -0.46
CA GLU A 64 18.94 -9.56 -1.42
C GLU A 64 18.88 -11.10 -1.58
N GLY A 65 17.66 -11.63 -1.72
CA GLY A 65 17.29 -13.04 -1.66
C GLY A 65 16.66 -13.60 -2.93
N GLY A 66 17.05 -13.09 -4.10
CA GLY A 66 17.07 -13.85 -5.36
C GLY A 66 15.74 -14.10 -6.11
N ARG A 67 15.56 -13.41 -7.24
CA ARG A 67 15.32 -14.05 -8.56
C ARG A 67 15.57 -13.04 -9.67
N LYS A 68 16.62 -13.24 -10.46
CA LYS A 68 16.89 -12.43 -11.65
C LYS A 68 15.88 -12.82 -12.73
N ILE A 69 14.76 -12.10 -12.85
CA ILE A 69 13.86 -12.22 -13.98
C ILE A 69 14.10 -11.02 -14.89
N ALA A 70 15.14 -11.13 -15.71
CA ALA A 70 15.34 -10.24 -16.85
C ALA A 70 14.44 -10.71 -18.00
N LYS A 71 13.11 -10.59 -17.83
CA LYS A 71 12.15 -10.75 -18.94
C LYS A 71 11.80 -9.36 -19.43
N SER A 72 11.85 -9.15 -20.74
CA SER A 72 11.72 -7.83 -21.33
C SER A 72 10.30 -7.26 -21.11
N VAL A 73 10.19 -5.97 -20.80
CA VAL A 73 8.92 -5.26 -20.51
C VAL A 73 7.89 -5.40 -21.64
N ALA A 74 8.34 -5.70 -22.87
CA ALA A 74 7.48 -5.90 -24.03
C ALA A 74 6.80 -7.27 -24.07
N GLU A 75 7.47 -8.34 -23.63
CA GLU A 75 6.92 -9.71 -23.67
C GLU A 75 5.90 -9.94 -22.55
N VAL A 76 6.08 -9.30 -21.40
CA VAL A 76 5.13 -9.38 -20.27
C VAL A 76 3.80 -8.72 -20.63
N ALA A 77 3.82 -7.65 -21.44
CA ALA A 77 2.59 -6.95 -21.85
C ALA A 77 1.68 -7.79 -22.76
N GLU A 78 2.24 -8.72 -23.53
CA GLU A 78 1.49 -9.59 -24.44
C GLU A 78 0.93 -10.82 -23.72
N GLU A 79 1.72 -11.42 -22.81
CA GLU A 79 1.31 -12.58 -22.01
C GLU A 79 0.18 -12.23 -21.00
N VAL A 80 0.17 -10.99 -20.50
CA VAL A 80 -0.86 -10.40 -19.64
C VAL A 80 -2.20 -10.18 -20.37
N ALA A 81 -2.19 -10.00 -21.69
CA ALA A 81 -3.43 -9.81 -22.45
C ALA A 81 -4.19 -11.13 -22.68
N GLU A 82 -3.47 -12.26 -22.76
CA GLU A 82 -4.02 -13.57 -23.14
C GLU A 82 -4.59 -14.36 -21.94
N SER A 83 -4.18 -14.03 -20.72
CA SER A 83 -4.43 -14.81 -19.50
C SER A 83 -5.65 -14.35 -18.68
N GLY A 84 -6.59 -13.64 -19.31
CA GLY A 84 -7.85 -13.27 -18.65
C GLY A 84 -7.68 -12.28 -17.49
N PHE A 85 -6.63 -11.44 -17.56
CA PHE A 85 -6.36 -10.34 -16.64
C PHE A 85 -7.54 -9.35 -16.60
N GLN A 86 -8.43 -9.53 -15.62
CA GLN A 86 -9.61 -8.69 -15.47
C GLN A 86 -9.54 -7.65 -14.33
N SER A 87 -8.40 -7.35 -13.70
CA SER A 87 -8.42 -6.50 -12.49
C SER A 87 -7.53 -5.26 -12.45
N ILE A 88 -6.49 -5.13 -13.27
CA ILE A 88 -5.72 -3.88 -13.37
C ILE A 88 -6.01 -3.24 -14.73
N GLY A 89 -6.54 -2.02 -14.70
CA GLY A 89 -6.74 -1.23 -15.91
C GLY A 89 -5.43 -0.95 -16.66
N LYS A 90 -5.56 -0.34 -17.83
CA LYS A 90 -4.40 0.02 -18.67
C LYS A 90 -3.41 0.91 -17.89
N PRO A 91 -2.11 0.54 -17.81
CA PRO A 91 -1.12 1.36 -17.11
C PRO A 91 -0.92 2.71 -17.81
N PHE A 92 -0.61 3.74 -17.03
CA PHE A 92 -0.30 5.08 -17.51
C PHE A 92 0.88 5.69 -16.75
N ARG A 93 1.55 6.65 -17.38
CA ARG A 93 2.73 7.32 -16.80
C ARG A 93 2.27 8.39 -15.80
N ILE A 94 2.94 8.42 -14.65
CA ILE A 94 2.77 9.46 -13.63
C ILE A 94 4.11 10.13 -13.30
N GLN A 95 4.04 11.32 -12.72
CA GLN A 95 5.18 12.00 -12.12
C GLN A 95 4.86 12.27 -10.65
N TRP A 96 5.71 11.78 -9.75
CA TRP A 96 5.59 12.09 -8.33
C TRP A 96 6.06 13.53 -8.08
N LEU A 97 5.23 14.34 -7.42
CA LEU A 97 5.57 15.73 -7.06
C LEU A 97 6.06 15.87 -5.62
N SER A 98 5.53 15.05 -4.70
CA SER A 98 5.96 15.01 -3.29
C SER A 98 5.82 13.59 -2.75
N THR A 99 6.74 13.19 -1.87
CA THR A 99 6.72 11.96 -1.08
C THR A 99 6.55 12.23 0.42
N GLU A 100 6.38 13.50 0.79
CA GLU A 100 6.16 13.89 2.17
C GLU A 100 4.82 13.37 2.67
N ARG A 101 4.78 12.90 3.91
CA ARG A 101 3.53 12.47 4.55
C ARG A 101 2.81 13.68 5.12
N VAL A 102 1.53 13.83 4.80
CA VAL A 102 0.63 14.79 5.44
C VAL A 102 -0.26 14.05 6.44
N PRO A 103 -0.03 14.21 7.76
CA PRO A 103 -0.90 13.59 8.76
C PRO A 103 -2.33 14.12 8.70
N PHE A 104 -3.31 13.26 9.01
CA PHE A 104 -4.73 13.61 8.91
C PHE A 104 -5.21 14.76 9.81
N TYR A 105 -4.47 15.11 10.86
CA TYR A 105 -4.84 16.30 11.65
C TYR A 105 -4.57 17.60 10.87
N ARG A 106 -3.61 17.62 9.92
CA ARG A 106 -3.32 18.80 9.08
C ARG A 106 -4.41 19.06 8.05
N THR A 107 -5.16 18.03 7.66
CA THR A 107 -6.30 18.14 6.74
C THR A 107 -7.64 18.35 7.46
N ARG A 108 -7.61 18.58 8.79
CA ARG A 108 -8.83 18.80 9.57
C ARG A 108 -9.58 20.03 9.07
N GLY A 109 -10.88 19.86 8.84
CA GLY A 109 -11.75 20.92 8.32
C GLY A 109 -11.75 21.04 6.80
N LEU A 110 -10.82 20.41 6.09
CA LEU A 110 -10.84 20.33 4.63
C LEU A 110 -11.87 19.29 4.19
N ARG A 111 -12.87 19.73 3.41
CA ARG A 111 -14.01 18.91 2.99
C ARG A 111 -14.19 18.98 1.48
N ASN A 112 -14.65 17.89 0.88
CA ASN A 112 -14.86 17.79 -0.56
C ASN A 112 -16.36 17.92 -0.91
N PRO A 113 -16.81 19.06 -1.49
CA PRO A 113 -18.20 19.25 -1.91
C PRO A 113 -18.72 18.16 -2.85
N TRP A 114 -17.85 17.58 -3.68
CA TRP A 114 -18.21 16.53 -4.65
C TRP A 114 -18.42 15.15 -4.01
N ASN A 115 -18.03 14.98 -2.75
CA ASN A 115 -18.23 13.74 -1.99
C ASN A 115 -19.08 14.00 -0.73
N ALA A 116 -20.30 14.51 -0.93
CA ALA A 116 -21.25 14.83 0.15
C ALA A 116 -20.66 15.72 1.25
N ASN A 117 -19.71 16.60 0.89
CA ASN A 117 -18.99 17.48 1.81
C ASN A 117 -18.32 16.74 3.00
N ARG A 118 -17.90 15.49 2.78
CA ARG A 118 -17.16 14.69 3.76
C ARG A 118 -15.72 15.22 3.90
N GLU A 119 -15.06 14.89 5.01
CA GLU A 119 -13.65 15.23 5.20
C GLU A 119 -12.80 14.62 4.09
N ILE A 120 -11.78 15.35 3.64
CA ILE A 120 -10.98 14.98 2.47
C ILE A 120 -10.31 13.60 2.60
N LYS A 121 -9.98 13.19 3.83
CA LYS A 121 -9.40 11.87 4.14
C LYS A 121 -10.40 10.71 3.97
N ILE A 122 -11.68 11.00 3.76
CA ILE A 122 -12.74 10.01 3.63
C ILE A 122 -13.11 9.92 2.14
N ALA A 123 -12.41 9.06 1.42
CA ALA A 123 -12.58 8.85 -0.01
C ALA A 123 -12.42 7.37 -0.36
N ARG A 124 -13.05 6.92 -1.45
CA ARG A 124 -12.71 5.65 -2.10
C ARG A 124 -11.63 5.89 -3.13
N ASP A 125 -11.01 4.82 -3.61
CA ASP A 125 -10.11 4.92 -4.76
C ASP A 125 -10.84 5.55 -5.96
N GLY A 126 -10.13 6.41 -6.70
CA GLY A 126 -10.70 7.18 -7.81
C GLY A 126 -11.71 8.29 -7.45
N THR A 127 -11.86 8.65 -6.17
CA THR A 127 -12.77 9.77 -5.80
C THR A 127 -12.20 11.11 -6.29
N GLU A 128 -12.94 11.80 -7.16
CA GLU A 128 -12.58 13.14 -7.61
C GLU A 128 -12.70 14.19 -6.48
N ILE A 129 -11.81 15.19 -6.53
CA ILE A 129 -11.72 16.27 -5.54
C ILE A 129 -12.01 17.59 -6.25
N GLU A 130 -12.86 18.43 -5.64
CA GLU A 130 -13.12 19.78 -6.13
C GLU A 130 -11.81 20.59 -6.28
N PRO A 131 -11.57 21.32 -7.39
CA PRO A 131 -10.27 21.90 -7.71
C PRO A 131 -9.71 22.83 -6.63
N ALA A 132 -10.53 23.71 -6.04
CA ALA A 132 -10.07 24.63 -5.00
C ALA A 132 -9.71 23.89 -3.69
N VAL A 133 -10.43 22.82 -3.36
CA VAL A 133 -10.09 21.92 -2.25
C VAL A 133 -8.81 21.15 -2.54
N GLY A 134 -8.63 20.65 -3.77
CA GLY A 134 -7.44 19.94 -4.22
C GLY A 134 -6.18 20.81 -4.17
N GLU A 135 -6.28 22.06 -4.60
CA GLU A 135 -5.17 23.02 -4.51
C GLU A 135 -4.70 23.22 -3.06
N ARG A 136 -5.64 23.43 -2.13
CA ARG A 136 -5.34 23.56 -0.70
C ARG A 136 -4.73 22.29 -0.12
N LEU A 137 -5.19 21.11 -0.56
CA LEU A 137 -4.61 19.84 -0.13
C LEU A 137 -3.15 19.71 -0.59
N VAL A 138 -2.85 20.03 -1.85
CA VAL A 138 -1.49 19.96 -2.41
C VAL A 138 -0.53 20.91 -1.71
N GLN A 139 -0.98 22.09 -1.28
CA GLN A 139 -0.14 23.04 -0.51
C GLN A 139 0.34 22.46 0.82
N LEU A 140 -0.44 21.56 1.45
CA LEU A 140 -0.04 20.91 2.70
C LEU A 140 1.16 19.97 2.54
N PHE A 141 1.34 19.38 1.35
CA PHE A 141 2.47 18.51 0.99
C PHE A 141 3.77 19.26 0.70
N HIS A 142 3.72 20.59 0.55
CA HIS A 142 4.88 21.45 0.31
C HIS A 142 5.25 22.30 1.53
N THR A 143 4.42 22.28 2.57
CA THR A 143 4.64 23.04 3.79
C THR A 143 5.32 22.14 4.81
N PRO A 144 6.60 22.39 5.16
CA PRO A 144 7.34 21.54 6.09
C PRO A 144 6.59 21.49 7.42
N TYR A 145 6.38 20.27 7.92
CA TYR A 145 5.81 20.09 9.25
C TYR A 145 6.87 20.49 10.28
N VAL A 146 6.70 21.65 10.90
CA VAL A 146 7.51 22.07 12.05
C VAL A 146 6.94 21.37 13.28
N GLY A 147 7.42 20.15 13.52
CA GLY A 147 7.20 19.39 14.74
C GLY A 147 8.30 19.67 15.75
#